data_AF-X1IXG9-F1
#
_entry.id   AF-X1IXG9-F1
#
_cell.length_a   1.000
_cell.length_b   1.000
_cell.length_c   1.000
_cell.angle_alpha   90.00
_cell.angle_beta   90.00
_cell.angle_gamma   90.00
#
_symmetry.space_group_name_H-M   'P 1'
#
loop_
_entity.id
_entity.type
_entity.pdbx_description
1 polymer ?
#
loop_
_entity_poly.entity_id
_entity_poly.type
_entity_poly.pdbx_seq_one_letter_code
_entity_poly.pdbx_strand_id
1 'polypeptide(L)'
;MRLKIELSQLKNILSTMYFHNEGVEEEKKYWVLFKERFPNLEIFWRHFIVPATKRIEDVRDPKERTCLGTGVQKEITRIVSLHYSVFLALVYCYDHLQHFRISSFEDFYAHIVSALDLAEEFLLRNYLLRLECR
;
A
#
# COMPACT_ATOMS: atom_id res chain seq x y z
N MET A 1 5.95 21.63 2.89
CA MET A 1 7.05 21.79 3.87
C MET A 1 7.14 20.48 4.64
N ARG A 2 8.09 19.58 4.31
CA ARG A 2 8.26 18.35 5.09
C ARG A 2 8.62 18.78 6.52
N LEU A 3 7.82 18.36 7.49
CA LEU A 3 8.20 18.48 8.90
C LEU A 3 9.60 17.86 9.02
N LYS A 4 10.55 18.59 9.60
CA LYS A 4 11.82 18.01 10.05
C LYS A 4 11.50 17.10 11.23
N ILE A 5 10.92 15.94 10.94
CA ILE A 5 10.59 14.93 11.94
C ILE A 5 11.90 14.22 12.26
N GLU A 6 12.30 14.28 13.53
CA GLU A 6 13.40 13.48 14.06
C GLU A 6 13.11 11.99 13.82
N LEU A 7 14.13 11.19 13.55
CA LEU A 7 13.94 9.76 13.25
C LEU A 7 13.22 9.01 14.41
N SER A 8 13.42 9.47 15.65
CA SER A 8 12.73 8.99 16.85
C SER A 8 11.24 9.33 16.85
N GLN A 9 10.89 10.56 16.48
CA GLN A 9 9.50 11.01 16.34
C GLN A 9 8.80 10.24 15.22
N LEU A 10 9.47 10.01 14.09
CA LEU A 10 8.93 9.22 12.99
C LEU A 10 8.61 7.79 13.45
N LYS A 11 9.54 7.13 14.15
CA LYS A 11 9.30 5.78 14.71
C LYS A 11 8.09 5.74 15.65
N ASN A 12 7.91 6.77 16.47
CA ASN A 12 6.76 6.87 17.38
C ASN A 12 5.45 7.08 16.62
N ILE A 13 5.43 7.92 15.59
CA ILE A 13 4.25 8.12 14.74
C ILE A 13 3.90 6.80 14.06
N LEU A 14 4.88 6.15 13.44
CA LEU A 14 4.67 4.89 12.73
C LEU A 14 4.14 3.80 13.64
N SER A 15 4.61 3.67 14.89
CA SER A 15 4.16 2.60 15.81
C SER A 15 2.65 2.63 16.12
N THR A 16 2.01 3.79 15.92
CA THR A 16 0.55 4.00 16.08
C THR A 16 -0.26 3.88 14.79
N MET A 17 0.40 3.74 13.63
CA MET A 17 -0.27 3.69 12.33
C MET A 17 -0.55 2.25 11.90
N TYR A 18 -1.83 1.97 11.66
CA TYR A 18 -2.36 0.69 11.24
C TYR A 18 -3.43 0.90 10.16
N PHE A 19 -3.68 -0.13 9.35
CA PHE A 19 -4.69 -0.04 8.29
C PHE A 19 -6.06 0.36 8.84
N HIS A 20 -6.46 -0.23 9.97
CA HIS A 20 -7.79 -0.01 10.55
C HIS A 20 -8.06 1.45 10.94
N ASN A 21 -7.02 2.26 11.21
CA ASN A 21 -7.15 3.67 11.59
C ASN A 21 -6.79 4.61 10.45
N GLU A 22 -5.67 4.36 9.77
CA GLU A 22 -5.01 5.32 8.87
C GLU A 22 -4.98 4.83 7.40
N GLY A 23 -5.56 3.66 7.13
CA GLY A 23 -5.74 3.15 5.79
C GLY A 23 -6.83 3.90 5.00
N VAL A 24 -6.82 3.73 3.68
CA VAL A 24 -7.97 4.06 2.83
C VAL A 24 -9.15 3.12 3.11
N GLU A 25 -10.32 3.43 2.56
CA GLU A 25 -11.54 2.65 2.82
C GLU A 25 -11.38 1.16 2.48
N GLU A 26 -10.73 0.82 1.35
CA GLU A 26 -10.47 -0.56 0.96
C GLU A 26 -9.48 -1.24 1.93
N GLU A 27 -8.41 -0.55 2.32
CA GLU A 27 -7.45 -1.05 3.32
C GLU A 27 -8.16 -1.35 4.64
N LYS A 28 -9.00 -0.42 5.12
CA LYS A 28 -9.82 -0.58 6.33
C LYS A 28 -10.88 -1.66 6.21
N LYS A 29 -11.44 -1.88 5.03
CA LYS A 29 -12.48 -2.90 4.81
C LYS A 29 -11.89 -4.30 4.80
N TYR A 30 -10.75 -4.49 4.13
CA TYR A 30 -10.14 -5.82 3.93
C TYR A 30 -8.99 -6.12 4.90
N TRP A 31 -8.67 -5.23 5.85
CA TRP A 31 -7.53 -5.40 6.76
C TRP A 31 -7.53 -6.75 7.49
N VAL A 32 -8.70 -7.24 7.95
CA VAL A 32 -8.82 -8.51 8.67
C VAL A 32 -8.28 -9.66 7.82
N LEU A 33 -8.71 -9.71 6.55
CA LEU A 33 -8.31 -10.74 5.60
C LEU A 33 -6.80 -10.73 5.38
N PHE A 34 -6.22 -9.55 5.16
CA PHE A 34 -4.79 -9.42 4.90
C PHE A 34 -3.95 -9.63 6.15
N LYS A 35 -4.41 -9.25 7.34
CA LYS A 35 -3.68 -9.50 8.58
C LYS A 35 -3.51 -11.00 8.85
N GLU A 36 -4.54 -11.79 8.58
CA GLU A 36 -4.49 -13.24 8.80
C GLU A 36 -3.63 -13.97 7.77
N ARG A 37 -3.65 -13.53 6.51
CA ARG A 37 -2.96 -14.23 5.40
C ARG A 37 -1.59 -13.64 5.04
N PHE A 38 -1.40 -12.35 5.25
CA PHE A 38 -0.23 -11.57 4.84
C PHE A 38 0.18 -10.56 5.94
N PRO A 39 0.60 -11.02 7.14
CA PRO A 39 0.88 -10.15 8.27
C PRO A 39 1.98 -9.11 7.98
N ASN A 40 2.90 -9.41 7.06
CA ASN A 40 3.97 -8.49 6.66
C ASN A 40 3.49 -7.32 5.79
N LEU A 41 2.27 -7.38 5.24
CA LEU A 41 1.73 -6.31 4.42
C LEU A 41 1.60 -5.00 5.21
N GLU A 42 1.03 -5.07 6.41
CA GLU A 42 0.84 -3.89 7.26
C GLU A 42 2.19 -3.35 7.75
N ILE A 43 3.16 -4.24 8.00
CA ILE A 43 4.53 -3.83 8.34
C ILE A 43 5.15 -3.06 7.17
N PHE A 44 5.07 -3.58 5.95
CA PHE A 44 5.57 -2.91 4.76
C PHE A 44 4.87 -1.56 4.56
N TRP A 45 3.53 -1.55 4.63
CA TRP A 45 2.73 -0.34 4.48
C TRP A 45 3.14 0.74 5.48
N ARG A 46 3.26 0.39 6.76
CA ARG A 46 3.66 1.33 7.82
C ARG A 46 5.07 1.90 7.60
N HIS A 47 6.03 1.09 7.18
CA HIS A 47 7.42 1.54 7.09
C HIS A 47 7.77 2.17 5.75
N PHE A 48 7.01 1.89 4.69
CA PHE A 48 7.36 2.27 3.33
C PHE A 48 6.29 3.14 2.65
N ILE A 49 5.02 2.77 2.76
CA ILE A 49 3.92 3.49 2.12
C ILE A 49 3.56 4.76 2.90
N VAL A 50 3.40 4.65 4.21
CA VAL A 50 3.07 5.79 5.07
C VAL A 50 4.06 6.94 4.91
N PRO A 51 5.40 6.74 5.02
CA PRO A 51 6.36 7.83 4.83
C PRO A 51 6.43 8.38 3.40
N ALA A 52 6.01 7.60 2.40
CA ALA A 52 5.94 8.02 1.01
C ALA A 52 4.64 8.79 0.66
N THR A 53 3.70 8.87 1.61
CA THR A 53 2.45 9.62 1.46
C THR A 53 2.43 10.84 2.38
N LYS A 54 1.43 11.71 2.21
CA LYS A 54 1.24 12.90 3.03
C LYS A 54 0.73 12.59 4.45
N ARG A 55 0.61 11.31 4.87
CA ARG A 55 0.13 10.91 6.21
C ARG A 55 0.98 11.45 7.36
N ILE A 56 2.25 11.71 7.11
CA ILE A 56 3.20 12.30 8.06
C ILE A 56 3.43 13.79 7.82
N GLU A 57 2.77 14.38 6.83
CA GLU A 57 2.82 15.82 6.55
C GLU A 57 1.69 16.55 7.30
N ASP A 58 1.85 17.85 7.51
CA ASP A 58 0.77 18.71 8.00
C ASP A 58 -0.12 19.10 6.81
N VAL A 59 -1.26 18.41 6.67
CA VAL A 59 -2.17 18.54 5.54
C VAL A 59 -3.49 19.17 5.98
N ARG A 60 -3.93 20.21 5.28
CA ARG A 60 -5.18 20.93 5.59
C ARG A 60 -6.43 20.10 5.25
N ASP A 61 -6.41 19.39 4.13
CA ASP A 61 -7.48 18.47 3.74
C ASP A 61 -7.11 17.04 4.15
N PRO A 62 -7.90 16.39 5.04
CA PRO A 62 -7.69 15.00 5.40
C PRO A 62 -7.66 14.04 4.20
N LYS A 63 -8.37 14.35 3.11
CA LYS A 63 -8.40 13.51 1.88
C LYS A 63 -7.06 13.46 1.17
N GLU A 64 -6.25 14.50 1.32
CA GLU A 64 -4.92 14.55 0.71
C GLU A 64 -3.89 13.70 1.46
N ARG A 65 -4.15 13.28 2.70
CA ARG A 65 -3.20 12.51 3.51
C ARG A 65 -2.73 11.23 2.81
N THR A 66 -3.60 10.61 2.02
CA THR A 66 -3.33 9.34 1.33
C THR A 66 -2.57 9.54 0.02
N CYS A 67 -2.50 10.78 -0.49
CA CYS A 67 -1.74 11.12 -1.68
C CYS A 67 -0.23 11.01 -1.43
N LEU A 68 0.53 10.88 -2.52
CA LEU A 68 1.99 10.89 -2.47
C LEU A 68 2.53 12.19 -1.85
N GLY A 69 3.55 12.04 -1.01
CA GLY A 69 4.22 13.15 -0.35
C GLY A 69 4.95 14.06 -1.35
N THR A 70 5.19 15.29 -0.93
CA THR A 70 5.96 16.23 -1.77
C THR A 70 7.43 15.81 -1.83
N GLY A 71 8.02 15.80 -3.04
CA GLY A 71 9.43 15.46 -3.25
C GLY A 71 9.77 13.97 -3.13
N VAL A 72 8.78 13.08 -3.20
CA VAL A 72 9.01 11.63 -3.28
C VAL A 72 9.63 11.28 -4.63
N GLN A 73 10.71 10.51 -4.61
CA GLN A 73 11.41 10.11 -5.83
C GLN A 73 10.52 9.24 -6.72
N LYS A 74 10.72 9.33 -8.04
CA LYS A 74 9.92 8.62 -9.04
C LYS A 74 9.88 7.11 -8.83
N GLU A 75 11.00 6.49 -8.44
CA GLU A 75 11.06 5.05 -8.18
C GLU A 75 10.26 4.65 -6.95
N ILE A 76 10.32 5.43 -5.87
CA ILE A 76 9.49 5.20 -4.67
C ILE A 76 8.01 5.34 -5.03
N THR A 77 7.65 6.38 -5.77
CA THR A 77 6.29 6.58 -6.28
C THR A 77 5.82 5.36 -7.06
N ARG A 78 6.66 4.80 -7.94
CA ARG A 78 6.32 3.61 -8.71
C ARG A 78 6.10 2.39 -7.83
N ILE A 79 6.95 2.17 -6.83
CA ILE A 79 6.79 1.06 -5.87
C ILE A 79 5.50 1.21 -5.05
N VAL A 80 5.19 2.43 -4.60
CA VAL A 80 3.93 2.72 -3.87
C VAL A 80 2.73 2.42 -4.76
N SER A 81 2.73 2.88 -6.02
CA SER A 81 1.64 2.59 -6.95
C SER A 81 1.49 1.09 -7.21
N LEU A 82 2.60 0.36 -7.40
CA LEU A 82 2.56 -1.09 -7.59
C LEU A 82 1.99 -1.80 -6.36
N HIS A 83 2.38 -1.41 -5.15
CA HIS A 83 1.82 -1.96 -3.91
C HIS A 83 0.29 -1.84 -3.88
N TYR A 84 -0.24 -0.63 -4.12
CA TYR A 84 -1.69 -0.41 -4.13
C TYR A 84 -2.38 -1.18 -5.26
N SER A 85 -1.77 -1.26 -6.45
CA SER A 85 -2.35 -2.00 -7.57
C SER A 85 -2.42 -3.51 -7.30
N VAL A 86 -1.37 -4.10 -6.71
CA VAL A 86 -1.38 -5.51 -6.28
C VAL A 86 -2.45 -5.74 -5.21
N PHE A 87 -2.49 -4.86 -4.21
CA PHE A 87 -3.49 -4.94 -3.14
C PHE A 87 -4.92 -4.93 -3.70
N LEU A 88 -5.24 -3.96 -4.56
CA LEU A 88 -6.58 -3.84 -5.14
C LEU A 88 -6.92 -5.02 -6.06
N ALA A 89 -5.97 -5.49 -6.88
CA ALA A 89 -6.19 -6.67 -7.72
C ALA A 89 -6.56 -7.91 -6.88
N LEU A 90 -5.88 -8.13 -5.75
CA LEU A 90 -6.20 -9.21 -4.81
C LEU A 90 -7.55 -9.01 -4.10
N VAL A 91 -7.89 -7.78 -3.74
CA VAL A 91 -9.22 -7.44 -3.19
C VAL A 91 -10.32 -7.79 -4.18
N TYR A 92 -10.17 -7.39 -5.45
CA TYR A 92 -11.18 -7.72 -6.47
C TYR A 92 -11.29 -9.23 -6.71
N CYS A 93 -10.17 -9.96 -6.73
CA CYS A 93 -10.20 -11.42 -6.77
C CYS A 93 -11.04 -11.99 -5.62
N TYR A 94 -10.80 -11.51 -4.40
CA TYR A 94 -11.54 -11.96 -3.22
C TYR A 94 -13.03 -11.63 -3.33
N ASP A 95 -13.38 -10.41 -3.76
CA ASP A 95 -14.77 -9.99 -3.92
C ASP A 95 -15.53 -10.86 -4.92
N HIS A 96 -14.91 -11.21 -6.06
CA HIS A 96 -15.51 -12.11 -7.05
C HIS A 96 -15.68 -13.55 -6.55
N LEU A 97 -14.83 -14.00 -5.62
CA LEU A 97 -14.99 -15.29 -4.95
C LEU A 97 -16.13 -15.27 -3.91
N GLN A 98 -16.31 -14.17 -3.18
CA GLN A 98 -17.36 -14.05 -2.16
C GLN A 98 -18.74 -13.73 -2.75
N HIS A 99 -18.78 -12.92 -3.82
CA HIS A 99 -20.01 -12.42 -4.42
C HIS A 99 -20.09 -12.81 -5.89
N PHE A 100 -20.21 -14.11 -6.14
CA PHE A 100 -20.15 -14.67 -7.48
C PHE A 100 -21.27 -14.13 -8.39
N ARG A 101 -20.89 -13.69 -9.59
CA ARG A 101 -21.75 -13.21 -10.68
C ARG A 101 -21.36 -13.91 -11.98
N ILE A 102 -22.18 -13.75 -13.02
CA ILE A 102 -21.95 -14.37 -14.34
C ILE A 102 -20.54 -14.05 -14.88
N SER A 103 -20.06 -12.81 -14.74
CA SER A 103 -18.72 -12.40 -15.19
C SER A 103 -17.59 -12.76 -14.21
N SER A 104 -17.90 -13.24 -13.00
CA SER A 104 -16.90 -13.34 -11.92
C SER A 104 -15.76 -14.31 -12.21
N PHE A 105 -15.98 -15.32 -13.06
CA PHE A 105 -14.90 -16.20 -13.47
C PHE A 105 -13.85 -15.47 -14.32
N GLU A 106 -14.32 -14.71 -15.33
CA GLU A 106 -13.45 -13.93 -16.21
C GLU A 106 -12.79 -12.77 -15.43
N ASP A 107 -13.57 -12.04 -14.63
CA ASP A 107 -13.07 -10.92 -13.84
C ASP A 107 -12.02 -11.40 -12.81
N PHE A 108 -12.29 -12.50 -12.11
CA PHE A 108 -11.33 -13.12 -11.20
C PHE A 108 -10.03 -13.47 -11.93
N TYR A 109 -10.13 -14.12 -13.09
CA TYR A 109 -8.96 -14.52 -13.86
C TYR A 109 -8.14 -13.31 -14.33
N ALA A 110 -8.80 -12.26 -14.82
CA ALA A 110 -8.14 -11.02 -15.22
C ALA A 110 -7.41 -10.35 -14.05
N HIS A 111 -8.07 -10.28 -12.89
CA HIS A 111 -7.48 -9.68 -11.70
C HIS A 111 -6.34 -10.50 -11.11
N ILE A 112 -6.43 -11.83 -11.06
CA ILE A 112 -5.36 -12.66 -10.48
C ILE A 112 -4.12 -12.66 -11.35
N VAL A 113 -4.28 -12.70 -12.68
CA VAL A 113 -3.14 -12.55 -13.63
C VAL A 113 -2.50 -11.19 -13.46
N SER A 114 -3.30 -10.12 -13.40
CA SER A 114 -2.78 -8.77 -13.14
C SER A 114 -2.03 -8.69 -11.80
N ALA A 115 -2.56 -9.32 -10.75
CA ALA A 115 -1.91 -9.33 -9.44
C ALA A 115 -0.54 -10.03 -9.48
N LEU A 116 -0.39 -11.11 -10.23
CA LEU A 116 0.87 -11.83 -10.41
C LEU A 116 1.91 -10.95 -11.13
N ASP A 117 1.56 -10.39 -12.30
CA ASP A 117 2.46 -9.54 -13.09
C ASP A 117 2.93 -8.32 -12.28
N LEU A 118 1.98 -7.66 -11.59
CA LEU A 118 2.28 -6.50 -10.75
C LEU A 118 3.11 -6.88 -9.53
N ALA A 119 2.91 -8.06 -8.94
CA ALA A 119 3.68 -8.53 -7.79
C ALA A 119 5.14 -8.83 -8.17
N GLU A 120 5.37 -9.44 -9.34
CA GLU A 120 6.73 -9.68 -9.84
C GLU A 120 7.49 -8.36 -10.02
N GLU A 121 6.88 -7.38 -10.69
CA GLU A 121 7.45 -6.06 -10.89
C GLU A 121 7.67 -5.31 -9.55
N PHE A 122 6.71 -5.43 -8.61
CA PHE A 122 6.85 -4.86 -7.27
C PHE A 122 8.04 -5.44 -6.52
N LEU A 123 8.21 -6.76 -6.53
CA LEU A 123 9.31 -7.45 -5.86
C LEU A 123 10.66 -7.08 -6.49
N LEU A 124 10.75 -7.07 -7.83
CA LEU A 124 11.95 -6.69 -8.55
C LEU A 124 12.40 -5.26 -8.20
N ARG A 125 11.46 -4.31 -8.18
CA ARG A 125 11.80 -2.91 -7.85
C ARG A 125 12.23 -2.72 -6.41
N ASN A 126 11.57 -3.39 -5.46
CA ASN A 126 12.01 -3.36 -4.07
C ASN A 126 13.42 -3.95 -3.91
N TYR A 127 13.72 -5.02 -4.65
CA TYR A 127 15.05 -5.63 -4.66
C TYR A 127 16.11 -4.65 -5.20
N LEU A 128 15.85 -4.01 -6.34
CA LEU A 128 16.76 -3.02 -6.92
C LEU A 128 16.96 -1.81 -6.01
N LEU A 129 15.89 -1.25 -5.45
CA LEU A 129 15.98 -0.13 -4.51
C LEU A 129 16.82 -0.50 -3.28
N ARG A 130 16.66 -1.72 -2.76
CA ARG A 130 17.46 -2.22 -1.64
C ARG A 130 18.95 -2.31 -2.00
N LEU A 131 19.30 -2.67 -3.24
CA LEU A 131 20.68 -2.70 -3.68
C LEU A 131 21.29 -1.30 -3.80
N GLU A 132 20.51 -0.30 -4.24
CA GLU A 132 20.96 1.10 -4.32
C GLU A 132 21.16 1.75 -2.94
N CYS A 133 20.39 1.32 -1.94
CA CYS A 133 20.43 1.87 -0.58
C CYS A 133 21.37 1.13 0.38
N ARG A 134 22.12 0.13 -0.12
CA ARG A 134 23.17 -0.57 0.64
C ARG A 134 24.48 0.20 0.61
#